data_AF-A0AAD4RVI4-F1
#
_entry.id   AF-A0AAD4RVI4-F1
#
_cell.length_a   1.000
_cell.length_b   1.000
_cell.length_c   1.000
_cell.angle_alpha   90.00
_cell.angle_beta   90.00
_cell.angle_gamma   90.00
#
_symmetry.space_group_name_H-M   'P 1'
#
loop_
_entity.id
_entity.type
_entity.pdbx_description
1 polymer ?
#
loop_
_entity_poly.entity_id
_entity_poly.type
_entity_poly.pdbx_seq_one_letter_code
_entity_poly.pdbx_strand_id
1 'polypeptide(L)'
;SNKISFEGLLSKPVVYYLLNRIREFSEWAQCLVLDLVSKYVPTDSNEIFDIMNLLEDRLQHANGAVVLATTKLFLHLTLSMADVHQQ
;
A
#
# COMPACT_ATOMS: atom_id res chain seq x y z
N SER A 1 -2.30 -25.57 -15.05
CA SER A 1 -1.73 -24.22 -15.21
C SER A 1 -1.61 -23.61 -13.82
N ASN A 2 -0.39 -23.60 -13.25
CA ASN A 2 -0.12 -23.11 -11.90
C ASN A 2 -0.40 -21.59 -11.86
N LYS A 3 -1.58 -21.20 -11.37
CA LYS A 3 -1.80 -19.83 -10.91
C LYS A 3 -0.91 -19.67 -9.69
N ILE A 4 0.28 -19.10 -9.90
CA ILE A 4 1.12 -18.64 -8.80
C ILE A 4 0.28 -17.58 -8.08
N SER A 5 -0.33 -17.95 -6.96
CA SER A 5 -1.10 -17.05 -6.12
C SER A 5 -0.12 -16.09 -5.46
N PHE A 6 0.16 -14.96 -6.11
CA PHE A 6 1.01 -13.87 -5.59
C PHE A 6 0.48 -13.28 -4.26
N GLU A 7 -0.75 -13.62 -3.89
CA GLU A 7 -1.45 -13.23 -2.67
C GLU A 7 -0.70 -13.62 -1.38
N GLY A 8 0.17 -14.64 -1.42
CA GLY A 8 0.92 -15.11 -0.24
C GLY A 8 2.31 -14.51 -0.03
N LEU A 9 2.85 -13.73 -0.97
CA LEU A 9 4.23 -13.21 -0.89
C LEU A 9 4.33 -11.80 -0.30
N LEU A 10 3.19 -11.16 -0.03
CA LEU A 10 3.14 -9.81 0.54
C LEU A 10 3.31 -9.88 2.05
N SER A 11 4.56 -10.01 2.47
CA SER A 11 4.92 -9.85 3.88
C SER A 11 5.18 -8.37 4.19
N LYS A 12 4.87 -7.95 5.41
CA LYS A 12 5.23 -6.63 5.98
C LYS A 12 6.60 -6.12 5.53
N PRO A 13 7.72 -6.88 5.68
CA PRO A 13 9.04 -6.39 5.28
C PRO A 13 9.16 -6.09 3.77
N VAL A 14 8.46 -6.84 2.91
CA VAL A 14 8.50 -6.62 1.45
C VAL A 14 7.75 -5.34 1.11
N VAL A 15 6.56 -5.14 1.67
CA VAL A 15 5.77 -3.91 1.50
C VAL A 15 6.56 -2.70 1.95
N TYR A 16 7.16 -2.74 3.14
CA TYR A 16 7.95 -1.63 3.68
C TYR A 16 9.22 -1.37 2.87
N TYR A 17 9.87 -2.42 2.37
CA TYR A 17 11.03 -2.27 1.50
C TYR A 17 10.66 -1.59 0.17
N LEU A 18 9.56 -2.02 -0.45
CA LEU A 18 9.04 -1.40 -1.67
C LEU A 18 8.61 0.05 -1.43
N LEU A 19 7.91 0.32 -0.32
CA LEU A 19 7.47 1.67 0.06
C LEU A 19 8.64 2.60 0.40
N ASN A 20 9.71 2.12 1.01
CA ASN A 20 10.89 2.96 1.22
C ASN A 20 11.58 3.32 -0.11
N ARG A 21 11.61 2.38 -1.06
CA ARG A 21 12.23 2.57 -2.38
C ARG A 21 11.31 3.15 -3.45
N ILE A 22 10.04 3.40 -3.13
CA ILE A 22 9.06 3.88 -4.11
C ILE A 22 9.41 5.26 -4.68
N ARG A 23 10.31 6.02 -4.02
CA ARG A 23 10.83 7.32 -4.53
C ARG A 23 11.77 7.14 -5.71
N GLU A 24 12.42 5.99 -5.80
CA GLU A 24 13.39 5.65 -6.85
C GLU A 24 12.68 5.01 -8.07
N PHE A 25 11.39 4.69 -7.97
CA PHE A 25 10.63 4.04 -9.03
C PHE A 25 9.96 5.04 -9.98
N SER A 26 9.85 4.65 -11.26
CA SER A 26 9.04 5.34 -12.28
C SER A 26 7.55 5.39 -11.90
N GLU A 27 6.77 6.33 -12.46
CA GLU A 27 5.37 6.51 -12.04
C GLU A 27 4.51 5.27 -12.26
N TRP A 28 4.77 4.52 -13.34
CA TRP A 28 4.11 3.24 -13.58
C TRP A 28 4.43 2.21 -12.50
N ALA A 29 5.70 2.11 -12.10
CA ALA A 29 6.13 1.21 -11.02
C ALA A 29 5.58 1.66 -9.66
N GLN A 30 5.45 2.97 -9.41
CA GLN A 30 4.80 3.49 -8.20
C GLN A 30 3.33 3.04 -8.15
N CYS A 31 2.58 3.18 -9.24
CA CYS A 31 1.20 2.67 -9.33
C CYS A 31 1.13 1.16 -9.09
N LEU A 32 2.08 0.39 -9.63
CA LEU A 32 2.14 -1.06 -9.45
C LEU A 32 2.40 -1.46 -7.99
N VAL A 33 3.34 -0.77 -7.33
CA VAL A 33 3.61 -0.97 -5.90
C VAL A 33 2.37 -0.60 -5.08
N LEU A 34 1.72 0.53 -5.35
CA LEU A 34 0.50 0.93 -4.64
C LEU A 34 -0.64 -0.09 -4.82
N ASP A 35 -0.83 -0.63 -6.03
CA ASP A 35 -1.82 -1.69 -6.28
C ASP A 35 -1.48 -2.99 -5.54
N LEU A 36 -0.19 -3.29 -5.43
CA LEU A 36 0.32 -4.43 -4.67
C LEU A 36 0.06 -4.24 -3.16
N VAL A 37 0.39 -3.07 -2.61
CA VAL A 37 0.12 -2.75 -1.20
C VAL A 37 -1.37 -2.70 -0.91
N SER A 38 -2.22 -2.34 -1.87
CA SER A 38 -3.68 -2.41 -1.71
C SER A 38 -4.23 -3.81 -1.49
N LYS A 39 -3.48 -4.86 -1.86
CA LYS A 39 -3.84 -6.27 -1.60
C LYS A 39 -3.28 -6.78 -0.28
N TYR A 40 -2.37 -6.03 0.34
CA TYR A 40 -1.87 -6.35 1.67
C TYR A 40 -2.92 -5.97 2.72
N VAL A 41 -3.30 -6.93 3.56
CA VAL A 41 -4.20 -6.71 4.69
C VAL A 41 -3.35 -6.59 5.94
N PRO A 42 -3.08 -5.36 6.42
CA PRO A 42 -2.36 -5.17 7.67
C PRO A 42 -3.14 -5.76 8.84
N THR A 43 -2.43 -6.43 9.74
CA THR A 43 -3.04 -7.13 10.89
C THR A 43 -3.24 -6.22 12.09
N ASP A 44 -2.48 -5.12 12.16
CA ASP A 44 -2.49 -4.21 13.32
C ASP A 44 -2.64 -2.76 12.90
N SER A 45 -3.32 -1.98 13.74
CA SER A 45 -3.53 -0.55 13.54
C SER A 45 -2.21 0.21 13.39
N ASN A 46 -1.16 -0.19 14.12
CA ASN A 46 0.15 0.45 14.03
C ASN A 46 0.77 0.29 12.64
N GLU A 47 0.58 -0.86 11.97
CA GLU A 47 1.09 -1.05 10.60
C GLU A 47 0.44 -0.13 9.61
N ILE A 48 -0.86 0.11 9.77
CA ILE A 48 -1.61 1.03 8.92
C ILE A 48 -1.07 2.45 9.10
N PHE A 49 -0.85 2.89 10.34
CA PHE A 49 -0.26 4.20 10.61
C PHE A 49 1.16 4.36 10.04
N ASP A 50 2.00 3.34 10.17
CA ASP A 50 3.35 3.36 9.59
C ASP A 50 3.31 3.45 8.05
N ILE A 51 2.44 2.67 7.38
CA ILE A 51 2.25 2.72 5.92
C ILE A 51 1.72 4.09 5.50
N MET A 52 0.75 4.65 6.23
CA MET A 52 0.20 5.97 5.95
C MET A 52 1.26 7.07 6.09
N ASN A 53 2.09 7.04 7.15
CA ASN A 53 3.20 7.99 7.29
C ASN A 53 4.23 7.86 6.15
N LEU A 54 4.57 6.64 5.73
CA LEU A 54 5.47 6.41 4.59
C LEU A 54 4.93 6.96 3.27
N LEU A 55 3.60 6.95 3.11
CA LEU A 55 2.91 7.41 1.91
C LEU A 55 2.42 8.87 2.01
N GLU A 56 2.52 9.52 3.17
CA GLU A 56 2.14 10.93 3.32
C GLU A 56 2.92 11.81 2.34
N ASP A 57 4.22 11.55 2.21
CA ASP A 57 5.10 12.23 1.27
C ASP A 57 4.72 11.98 -0.20
N ARG A 58 4.00 10.88 -0.50
CA ARG A 58 3.46 10.60 -1.85
C ARG A 58 2.25 11.44 -2.20
N LEU A 59 1.48 11.91 -1.21
CA LEU A 59 0.35 12.81 -1.49
C LEU A 59 0.83 14.17 -2.03
N GLN A 60 2.09 14.55 -1.78
CA GLN A 60 2.70 15.76 -2.32
C GLN A 60 3.35 15.58 -3.70
N HIS A 61 3.25 14.40 -4.31
CA HIS A 61 3.86 14.13 -5.61
C HIS A 61 3.17 14.92 -6.74
N ALA A 62 3.93 15.44 -7.69
CA ALA A 62 3.42 16.25 -8.80
C ALA A 62 2.50 15.48 -9.79
N ASN A 63 2.37 14.15 -9.64
CA ASN A 63 1.62 13.31 -10.56
C ASN A 63 0.29 12.87 -9.93
N GLY A 64 -0.82 13.37 -10.47
CA GLY A 64 -2.18 13.10 -9.99
C GLY A 64 -2.56 11.61 -10.00
N ALA A 65 -1.96 10.79 -10.86
CA ALA A 65 -2.22 9.34 -10.88
C ALA A 65 -1.67 8.64 -9.64
N VAL A 66 -0.46 9.01 -9.21
CA VAL A 66 0.18 8.47 -8.00
C VAL A 66 -0.57 8.95 -6.76
N VAL A 67 -0.97 10.23 -6.73
CA VAL A 67 -1.77 10.80 -5.65
C VAL A 67 -3.10 10.04 -5.52
N LEU A 68 -3.82 9.83 -6.63
CA LEU A 68 -5.09 9.10 -6.61
C LEU A 68 -4.93 7.64 -6.16
N ALA A 69 -3.89 6.95 -6.65
CA ALA A 69 -3.59 5.58 -6.22
C ALA A 69 -3.25 5.51 -4.73
N THR A 70 -2.53 6.50 -4.20
CA THR A 70 -2.22 6.62 -2.77
C THR A 70 -3.49 6.87 -1.96
N THR A 71 -4.35 7.80 -2.38
CA THR A 71 -5.63 8.08 -1.70
C THR A 71 -6.55 6.86 -1.70
N LYS A 72 -6.62 6.12 -2.81
CA LYS A 72 -7.37 4.86 -2.90
C LYS A 72 -6.85 3.83 -1.89
N LEU A 73 -5.54 3.71 -1.76
CA LEU A 73 -4.91 2.82 -0.79
C LEU A 73 -5.24 3.23 0.65
N PHE A 74 -5.16 4.52 0.99
CA PHE A 74 -5.55 5.02 2.32
C PHE A 74 -6.98 4.66 2.65
N LEU A 75 -7.92 4.93 1.73
CA LEU A 75 -9.32 4.56 1.89
C LEU A 75 -9.49 3.06 2.14
N HIS A 76 -8.77 2.22 1.40
CA HIS A 76 -8.81 0.78 1.58
C HIS A 76 -8.31 0.35 2.96
N LEU A 77 -7.18 0.93 3.41
CA LEU A 77 -6.60 0.64 4.73
C LEU A 77 -7.53 1.09 5.86
N THR A 78 -8.14 2.28 5.76
CA THR A 78 -9.09 2.79 6.77
C THR A 78 -10.39 2.00 6.80
N LEU A 79 -10.92 1.57 5.65
CA LEU A 79 -12.12 0.73 5.58
C LEU A 79 -11.86 -0.66 6.18
N SER A 80 -10.70 -1.25 5.90
CA SER A 80 -10.29 -2.51 6.54
C SER A 80 -10.17 -2.39 8.06
N MET A 81 -9.77 -1.21 8.56
CA MET A 81 -9.71 -0.91 10.00
C MET A 81 -11.09 -0.94 10.67
N ALA A 82 -12.14 -0.47 9.98
CA ALA A 82 -13.49 -0.45 10.50
C ALA A 82 -14.10 -1.86 10.60
N ASP A 83 -13.73 -2.77 9.71
CA ASP A 83 -14.22 -4.15 9.67
C ASP A 83 -13.62 -5.00 10.81
N VAL A 84 -12.35 -4.76 11.17
CA VAL A 84 -11.65 -5.51 12.23
C VAL A 84 -12.17 -5.20 13.64
N HIS A 85 -12.84 -4.06 13.86
CA HIS A 85 -13.37 -3.69 15.18
C HIS A 85 -14.71 -4.38 15.55
N GLN A 86 -15.19 -5.34 14.76
CA GLN A 86 -16.40 -6.12 15.05
C GLN A 86 -16.16 -7.61 15.40
N GLN A 87 -14.92 -8.07 15.57
CA GLN A 87 -14.63 -9.44 16.04
C GLN A 87 -14.28 -9.51 17.53
#